data_AF-A0A0F9V8J0-F1
#
_entry.id   AF-A0A0F9V8J0-F1
#
_cell.length_a   1.000
_cell.length_b   1.000
_cell.length_c   1.000
_cell.angle_alpha   90.00
_cell.angle_beta   90.00
_cell.angle_gamma   90.00
#
_symmetry.space_group_name_H-M   'P 1'
#
loop_
_entity.id
_entity.type
_entity.pdbx_description
1 polymer ?
#
loop_
_entity_poly.entity_id
_entity_poly.type
_entity_poly.pdbx_seq_one_letter_code
_entity_poly.pdbx_strand_id
1 'polypeptide(L)'
;MPANETFSCDNSGNRTGPHPDISDPVLGTGQSVVAGSKDIDGIITVIAGKSYAVTSLIGSHIFGIATLATATNIVWAVGAGRTIVIRVPFGYTTLYYQTPDNSRRFILRELAG
;
A
#
# COMPACT_ATOMS: atom_id res chain seq x y z
N MET A 1 -11.89 -7.53 36.04
CA MET A 1 -10.82 -7.90 35.09
C MET A 1 -10.48 -6.64 34.32
N PRO A 2 -9.20 -6.23 34.19
CA PRO A 2 -8.90 -5.11 33.30
C PRO A 2 -9.31 -5.53 31.89
N ALA A 3 -10.08 -4.67 31.21
CA ALA A 3 -10.45 -4.89 29.82
C ALA A 3 -9.16 -4.93 29.00
N ASN A 4 -8.96 -6.03 28.26
CA ASN A 4 -7.83 -6.16 27.35
C ASN A 4 -8.13 -5.29 26.12
N GLU A 5 -7.81 -4.00 26.20
CA GLU A 5 -8.05 -3.05 25.12
C GLU A 5 -6.87 -3.06 24.14
N THR A 6 -7.14 -3.44 22.89
CA THR A 6 -6.17 -3.37 21.79
C THR A 6 -6.21 -1.96 21.19
N PHE A 7 -5.10 -1.23 21.23
CA PHE A 7 -4.98 0.11 20.65
C PHE A 7 -4.01 0.09 19.48
N SER A 8 -4.24 0.97 18.50
CA SER A 8 -3.21 1.33 17.52
C SER A 8 -2.22 2.27 18.20
N CYS A 9 -0.93 1.94 18.14
CA CYS A 9 0.15 2.79 18.63
C CYS A 9 1.11 3.14 17.49
N ASP A 10 1.71 4.34 17.56
CA ASP A 10 2.84 4.68 16.69
C ASP A 10 4.11 3.92 17.13
N ASN A 11 5.17 3.98 16.32
CA ASN A 11 6.45 3.32 16.62
C ASN A 11 7.17 3.89 17.87
N SER A 12 6.64 4.96 18.47
CA SER A 12 7.11 5.54 19.74
C SER A 12 6.21 5.18 20.92
N GLY A 13 5.18 4.34 20.72
CA GLY A 13 4.28 3.85 21.76
C GLY A 13 3.14 4.80 22.13
N ASN A 14 2.93 5.90 21.38
CA ASN A 14 1.82 6.81 21.64
C ASN A 14 0.52 6.20 21.11
N ARG A 15 -0.57 6.36 21.86
CA ARG A 15 -1.91 5.97 21.40
C ARG A 15 -2.33 6.88 20.26
N THR A 16 -2.73 6.31 19.14
CA THR A 16 -3.14 7.07 17.97
C THR A 16 -4.49 6.60 17.46
N GLY A 17 -5.29 7.53 16.93
CA GLY A 17 -6.54 7.16 16.26
C GLY A 17 -6.26 6.28 15.03
N PRO A 18 -7.21 5.44 14.60
CA PRO A 18 -7.04 4.61 13.42
C PRO A 18 -7.04 5.50 12.16
N HIS A 19 -5.86 5.92 11.72
CA HIS A 19 -5.68 6.71 10.51
C HIS A 19 -4.63 6.04 9.62
N PRO A 20 -4.85 5.91 8.29
CA PRO A 20 -3.90 5.27 7.38
C PRO A 20 -2.53 5.96 7.33
N ASP A 21 -2.46 7.25 7.68
CA ASP A 21 -1.18 7.99 7.79
C ASP A 21 -0.40 7.68 9.07
N ILE A 22 -1.01 6.97 10.03
CA ILE A 22 -0.41 6.50 11.29
C ILE A 22 -0.30 4.97 11.25
N SER A 23 0.17 4.47 10.11
CA SER A 23 0.61 3.09 9.94
C SER A 23 1.82 2.80 10.82
N ASP A 24 1.86 1.62 11.45
CA ASP A 24 3.07 1.05 12.08
C ASP A 24 3.78 0.12 11.07
N PRO A 25 4.71 0.64 10.26
CA PRO A 25 5.38 -0.15 9.25
C PRO A 25 6.43 -1.07 9.87
N VAL A 26 6.52 -2.30 9.35
CA VAL A 26 7.61 -3.21 9.67
C VAL A 26 8.93 -2.62 9.16
N LEU A 27 9.90 -2.47 10.05
CA LEU A 27 11.21 -1.90 9.73
C LEU A 27 11.88 -2.66 8.58
N GLY A 28 12.43 -1.92 7.60
CA GLY A 28 13.16 -2.50 6.46
C GLY A 28 12.29 -3.04 5.32
N THR A 29 10.96 -2.97 5.41
CA THR A 29 10.05 -3.47 4.37
C THR A 29 9.63 -2.42 3.33
N GLY A 30 10.15 -1.19 3.46
CA GLY A 30 9.81 -0.08 2.56
C GLY A 30 10.32 -0.32 1.14
N GLN A 31 9.40 -0.34 0.17
CA GLN A 31 9.73 -0.44 -1.25
C GLN A 31 9.36 0.88 -1.94
N SER A 32 10.33 1.56 -2.56
CA SER A 32 10.08 2.78 -3.35
C SER A 32 10.10 2.43 -4.83
N VAL A 33 9.04 2.80 -5.54
CA VAL A 33 8.90 2.57 -6.97
C VAL A 33 8.78 3.91 -7.70
N VAL A 34 9.52 4.04 -8.79
CA VAL A 34 9.53 5.21 -9.67
C VAL A 34 9.18 4.75 -11.08
N ALA A 35 8.14 5.34 -11.65
CA ALA A 35 7.76 5.14 -13.04
C ALA A 35 8.05 6.42 -13.84
N GLY A 36 9.00 6.33 -14.77
CA GLY A 36 9.49 7.48 -15.54
C GLY A 36 8.53 8.02 -16.61
N SER A 37 7.49 7.26 -17.00
CA SER A 37 6.55 7.65 -18.05
C SER A 37 5.15 7.09 -17.82
N LYS A 38 4.14 7.67 -18.47
CA LYS A 38 2.76 7.16 -18.53
C LYS A 38 2.56 5.80 -19.16
N ASP A 39 1.45 5.19 -18.74
CA ASP A 39 0.94 3.91 -19.21
C ASP A 39 1.95 2.78 -19.01
N ILE A 40 2.75 2.88 -17.92
CA ILE A 40 3.61 1.79 -17.46
C ILE A 40 2.78 0.91 -16.52
N ASP A 41 2.81 -0.38 -16.84
CA ASP A 41 2.41 -1.47 -15.96
C ASP A 41 3.66 -2.11 -15.35
N GLY A 42 3.57 -2.46 -14.08
CA GLY A 42 4.67 -3.12 -13.38
C GLY A 42 4.19 -4.02 -12.26
N ILE A 43 5.14 -4.75 -11.69
CA ILE A 43 4.91 -5.66 -10.57
C ILE A 43 5.78 -5.30 -9.38
N ILE A 44 5.23 -5.53 -8.20
CA ILE A 44 5.92 -5.46 -6.92
C ILE A 44 5.75 -6.80 -6.21
N THR A 45 6.83 -7.31 -5.63
CA THR A 45 6.78 -8.49 -4.78
C THR A 45 6.19 -8.12 -3.42
N VAL A 46 5.14 -8.83 -3.03
CA VAL A 46 4.44 -8.67 -1.74
C VAL A 46 4.26 -10.03 -1.08
N ILE A 47 3.98 -10.02 0.22
CA ILE A 47 3.71 -11.24 0.98
C ILE A 47 2.19 -11.45 1.02
N ALA A 48 1.76 -12.64 0.61
CA ALA A 48 0.35 -13.01 0.62
C ALA A 48 -0.25 -12.89 2.03
N GLY A 49 -1.46 -12.34 2.13
CA GLY A 49 -2.18 -12.17 3.40
C GLY A 49 -1.76 -10.98 4.26
N LYS A 50 -0.68 -10.27 3.90
CA LYS A 50 -0.19 -9.10 4.63
C LYS A 50 -0.88 -7.81 4.22
N SER A 51 -0.87 -6.85 5.14
CA SER A 51 -1.38 -5.49 4.92
C SER A 51 -0.23 -4.54 4.62
N TYR A 52 -0.47 -3.57 3.74
CA TYR A 52 0.50 -2.59 3.32
C TYR A 52 -0.09 -1.18 3.36
N ALA A 53 0.68 -0.21 3.85
CA ALA A 53 0.42 1.20 3.61
C ALA A 53 1.07 1.64 2.31
N VAL A 54 0.27 2.19 1.41
CA VAL A 54 0.68 2.66 0.09
C VAL A 54 0.54 4.17 0.05
N THR A 55 1.66 4.87 -0.08
CA THR A 55 1.70 6.33 -0.17
C THR A 55 2.08 6.75 -1.59
N SER A 56 1.19 7.46 -2.27
CA SER A 56 1.51 8.07 -3.55
C SER A 56 2.22 9.40 -3.33
N LEU A 57 3.47 9.51 -3.79
CA LEU A 57 4.25 10.74 -3.67
C LEU A 57 4.01 11.67 -4.85
N ILE A 58 3.94 11.13 -6.07
CA ILE A 58 3.73 11.90 -7.30
C ILE A 58 2.74 11.14 -8.19
N GLY A 59 1.70 11.83 -8.67
CA GLY A 59 0.66 11.25 -9.53
C GLY A 59 -0.29 10.28 -8.81
N SER A 60 -1.28 9.78 -9.53
CA SER A 60 -2.19 8.75 -9.02
C SER A 60 -1.72 7.35 -9.43
N HIS A 61 -2.06 6.33 -8.65
CA HIS A 61 -1.75 4.94 -8.97
C HIS A 61 -2.98 4.04 -8.81
N ILE A 62 -3.05 3.03 -9.66
CA ILE A 62 -4.05 1.98 -9.60
C ILE A 62 -3.33 0.69 -9.30
N PHE A 63 -3.85 -0.08 -8.36
CA PHE A 63 -3.30 -1.39 -7.99
C PHE A 63 -4.26 -2.51 -8.37
N GLY A 64 -3.70 -3.71 -8.50
CA GLY A 64 -4.45 -4.91 -8.81
C GLY A 64 -3.68 -6.17 -8.46
N ILE A 65 -4.39 -7.28 -8.41
CA ILE A 65 -3.83 -8.61 -8.13
C ILE A 65 -3.47 -9.39 -9.40
N ALA A 66 -3.75 -8.86 -10.59
CA ALA A 66 -3.49 -9.49 -11.89
C ALA A 66 -2.91 -8.51 -12.93
N THR A 67 -2.20 -9.06 -13.92
CA THR A 67 -1.53 -8.35 -15.05
C THR A 67 -2.49 -7.55 -15.92
N LEU A 68 -3.73 -8.00 -16.06
CA LEU A 68 -4.74 -7.34 -16.89
C LEU A 68 -5.74 -6.63 -15.99
N ALA A 69 -5.75 -5.30 -16.07
CA ALA A 69 -6.81 -4.47 -15.51
C ALA A 69 -8.11 -4.69 -16.31
N THR A 70 -8.83 -5.75 -15.98
CA THR A 70 -10.23 -5.90 -16.35
C THR A 70 -11.07 -5.12 -15.33
N ALA A 71 -12.32 -4.78 -15.67
CA ALA A 71 -13.26 -4.17 -14.71
C ALA A 71 -13.45 -5.01 -13.43
N THR A 72 -13.04 -6.27 -13.44
CA THR A 72 -13.10 -7.24 -12.35
C THR A 72 -11.83 -7.27 -11.48
N ASN A 73 -10.72 -6.68 -11.93
CA ASN A 73 -9.38 -6.83 -11.32
C ASN A 73 -8.82 -5.57 -10.65
N ILE A 74 -9.54 -4.45 -10.69
CA ILE A 74 -9.11 -3.21 -10.03
C ILE A 74 -9.36 -3.38 -8.54
N VAL A 75 -8.30 -3.39 -7.75
CA VAL A 75 -8.44 -3.29 -6.31
C VAL A 75 -7.49 -2.23 -5.83
N TRP A 76 -8.07 -1.14 -5.33
CA TRP A 76 -7.42 0.05 -4.78
C TRP A 76 -6.87 1.05 -5.79
N ALA A 77 -7.29 2.30 -5.62
CA ALA A 77 -6.73 3.47 -6.28
C ALA A 77 -6.24 4.43 -5.19
N VAL A 78 -5.07 5.02 -5.41
CA VAL A 78 -4.50 6.04 -4.53
C VAL A 78 -4.31 7.33 -5.31
N GLY A 79 -4.92 8.41 -4.82
CA GLY A 79 -4.71 9.74 -5.37
C GLY A 79 -3.32 10.28 -5.02
N ALA A 80 -2.83 11.25 -5.79
CA ALA A 80 -1.57 11.93 -5.51
C ALA A 80 -1.54 12.52 -4.07
N GLY A 81 -0.42 12.31 -3.37
CA GLY A 81 -0.21 12.81 -2.01
C GLY A 81 -1.03 12.10 -0.93
N ARG A 82 -1.66 10.95 -1.23
CA ARG A 82 -2.49 10.19 -0.28
C ARG A 82 -1.83 8.89 0.12
N THR A 83 -2.18 8.43 1.31
CA THR A 83 -1.90 7.08 1.80
C THR A 83 -3.19 6.29 1.89
N ILE A 84 -3.15 5.04 1.43
CA ILE A 84 -4.20 4.05 1.67
C ILE A 84 -3.61 2.80 2.31
N VAL A 85 -4.44 2.04 3.02
CA VAL A 85 -4.06 0.72 3.52
C VAL A 85 -4.75 -0.33 2.65
N ILE A 86 -3.96 -1.25 2.12
CA ILE A 86 -4.44 -2.38 1.32
C ILE A 86 -4.11 -3.68 2.03
N ARG A 87 -4.93 -4.72 1.84
CA ARG A 87 -4.64 -6.06 2.32
C ARG A 87 -4.52 -6.99 1.12
N VAL A 88 -3.34 -7.57 0.95
CA VAL A 88 -3.07 -8.52 -0.14
C VAL A 88 -3.78 -9.84 0.19
N PRO A 89 -4.63 -10.39 -0.70
CA PRO A 89 -5.29 -11.66 -0.45
C PRO A 89 -4.30 -12.82 -0.33
N PHE A 90 -4.71 -13.89 0.34
CA PHE A 90 -3.92 -15.13 0.36
C PHE A 90 -3.74 -15.69 -1.06
N GLY A 91 -2.59 -16.31 -1.32
CA GLY A 91 -2.25 -16.89 -2.62
C GLY A 91 -1.66 -15.91 -3.64
N TYR A 92 -1.61 -14.60 -3.35
CA TYR A 92 -1.00 -13.59 -4.22
C TYR A 92 0.29 -13.05 -3.63
N THR A 93 1.39 -13.25 -4.34
CA THR A 93 2.74 -12.76 -3.94
C THR A 93 3.20 -11.58 -4.79
N THR A 94 2.34 -11.06 -5.66
CA THR A 94 2.62 -9.94 -6.56
C THR A 94 1.49 -8.94 -6.52
N LEU A 95 1.84 -7.67 -6.42
CA LEU A 95 0.94 -6.54 -6.60
C LEU A 95 1.26 -5.88 -7.94
N TYR A 96 0.26 -5.80 -8.81
CA TYR A 96 0.36 -5.07 -10.06
C TYR A 96 0.06 -3.60 -9.80
N TYR A 97 0.80 -2.72 -10.47
CA TYR A 97 0.51 -1.29 -10.45
C TYR A 97 0.45 -0.76 -11.88
N GLN A 98 -0.45 0.19 -12.09
CA GLN A 98 -0.57 0.96 -13.32
C GLN A 98 -0.43 2.44 -13.03
N THR A 99 0.01 3.16 -14.04
CA THR A 99 0.45 4.53 -13.89
C THR A 99 -0.24 5.45 -14.92
N PRO A 100 -1.34 6.14 -14.55
CA PRO A 100 -2.12 6.99 -15.45
C PRO A 100 -1.54 8.41 -15.70
N ASP A 101 -0.92 9.10 -14.72
CA ASP A 101 -0.35 10.50 -14.89
C ASP A 101 1.19 10.69 -14.86
N ASN A 102 1.90 11.25 -15.86
CA ASN A 102 3.39 11.24 -15.94
C ASN A 102 4.21 11.50 -14.63
N SER A 103 5.41 10.90 -14.55
CA SER A 103 6.43 11.10 -13.49
C SER A 103 6.01 10.61 -12.10
N ARG A 104 5.54 9.36 -11.97
CA ARG A 104 5.00 8.90 -10.68
C ARG A 104 6.04 8.26 -9.78
N ARG A 105 5.80 8.43 -8.49
CA ARG A 105 6.52 7.75 -7.44
C ARG A 105 5.56 7.35 -6.33
N PHE A 106 5.73 6.15 -5.81
CA PHE A 106 5.03 5.70 -4.63
C PHE A 106 5.93 4.88 -3.72
N ILE A 107 5.47 4.69 -2.49
CA ILE A 107 6.13 3.87 -1.48
C ILE A 107 5.12 2.85 -0.96
N LEU A 108 5.54 1.59 -0.89
CA LEU A 108 4.83 0.50 -0.23
C LEU A 108 5.55 0.20 1.10
N ARG A 109 4.80 0.04 2.19
CA ARG A 109 5.33 -0.34 3.52
C ARG A 109 4.48 -1.46 4.09
N GLU A 110 5.06 -2.59 4.46
CA GLU A 110 4.33 -3.66 5.16
C GLU A 110 3.92 -3.15 6.55
N LEU A 111 2.72 -3.50 7.00
CA LEU A 111 2.24 -3.17 8.34
C LEU A 111 2.45 -4.34 9.30
N ALA A 112 2.82 -4.01 10.54
CA ALA A 112 2.78 -4.98 11.62
C ALA A 112 1.35 -5.53 11.75
N GLY A 113 1.23 -6.86 11.80
CA GLY A 113 -0.04 -7.58 11.87
C GLY A 113 -0.43 -7.95 13.29
#